data_AF-A0A1B6FAU3-F1
#
_entry.id   AF-A0A1B6FAU3-F1
#
_cell.length_a   1.000
_cell.length_b   1.000
_cell.length_c   1.000
_cell.angle_alpha   90.00
_cell.angle_beta   90.00
_cell.angle_gamma   90.00
#
_symmetry.space_group_name_H-M   'P 1'
#
loop_
_entity.id
_entity.type
_entity.pdbx_description
1 polymer ?
#
loop_
_entity_poly.entity_id
_entity_poly.type
_entity_poly.pdbx_seq_one_letter_code
_entity_poly.pdbx_strand_id
1 'polypeptide(L)'
;IIHGIDKNFDSAGFLVGARFTIADVALFAALKDNNEWNKVLESSKASNKLKKWYDFMSQQKPVMEALINAEPVVVRFPPEASGYLHIGHAKAALINQYYQKTYNGKLIMRFDDTNPAKEDVDFERV
;
A
#
# COMPACT_ATOMS: atom_id res chain seq x y z
N ILE A 1 18.50 6.44 -2.55
CA ILE A 1 17.54 6.33 -1.43
C ILE A 1 18.13 5.53 -0.28
N ILE A 2 18.46 4.23 -0.46
CA ILE A 2 18.99 3.35 0.61
C ILE A 2 20.22 3.95 1.34
N HIS A 3 21.22 4.44 0.60
CA HIS A 3 22.44 5.06 1.18
C HIS A 3 22.18 6.34 2.02
N GLY A 4 21.04 7.01 1.83
CA GLY A 4 20.69 8.23 2.55
C GLY A 4 19.97 7.97 3.87
N ILE A 5 19.25 6.84 3.96
CA ILE A 5 18.41 6.49 5.12
C ILE A 5 19.27 6.20 6.35
N ASP A 6 20.45 5.59 6.17
CA ASP A 6 21.37 5.28 7.27
C ASP A 6 21.73 6.49 8.15
N LYS A 7 21.77 7.68 7.54
CA LYS A 7 22.10 8.95 8.22
C LYS A 7 20.95 9.50 9.06
N ASN A 8 19.72 9.06 8.80
CA ASN A 8 18.50 9.60 9.40
C ASN A 8 18.00 8.77 10.59
N PHE A 9 18.56 7.59 10.84
CA PHE A 9 18.25 6.87 12.07
C PHE A 9 18.87 7.59 13.27
N ASP A 10 18.05 7.92 14.25
CA ASP A 10 18.53 8.47 15.52
C ASP A 10 19.34 7.39 16.30
N SER A 11 20.03 7.81 17.35
CA SER A 11 20.74 6.96 18.31
C SER A 11 19.86 5.82 18.88
N ALA A 12 18.55 6.08 19.02
CA ALA A 12 17.54 5.12 19.47
C ALA A 12 17.10 4.10 18.40
N GLY A 13 17.51 4.26 17.14
CA GLY A 13 17.24 3.30 16.07
C GLY A 13 15.90 3.48 15.34
N PHE A 14 15.15 4.55 15.56
CA PHE A 14 13.95 4.90 14.78
C PHE A 14 14.24 6.00 13.75
N LEU A 15 13.38 6.14 12.73
CA LEU A 15 13.51 7.16 11.70
C LEU A 15 13.17 8.58 12.19
N VAL A 16 12.26 8.69 13.16
CA VAL A 16 11.77 9.97 13.68
C VAL A 16 11.92 10.00 15.20
N GLY A 17 13.03 10.58 15.65
CA GLY A 17 13.36 10.68 17.08
C GLY A 17 13.51 9.31 17.74
N ALA A 18 13.01 9.19 18.97
CA ALA A 18 13.13 7.98 19.79
C ALA A 18 11.83 7.14 19.89
N ARG A 19 10.90 7.28 18.94
CA ARG A 19 9.60 6.60 18.98
C ARG A 19 9.29 5.92 17.65
N PHE A 20 8.55 4.81 17.73
CA PHE A 20 7.96 4.15 16.58
C PHE A 20 6.90 5.04 15.93
N THR A 21 6.98 5.22 14.61
CA THR A 21 6.06 6.07 13.85
C THR A 21 5.58 5.40 12.57
N ILE A 22 4.61 6.05 11.90
CA ILE A 22 4.15 5.62 10.57
C ILE A 22 5.27 5.68 9.52
N ALA A 23 6.30 6.50 9.72
CA ALA A 23 7.46 6.55 8.83
C ALA A 23 8.25 5.23 8.87
N ASP A 24 8.38 4.61 10.05
CA ASP A 24 9.06 3.31 10.20
C ASP A 24 8.28 2.21 9.49
N VAL A 25 6.96 2.20 9.64
CA VAL A 25 6.07 1.25 8.95
C VAL A 25 6.14 1.43 7.45
N ALA A 26 6.04 2.67 6.96
CA ALA A 26 6.07 2.98 5.54
C ALA A 26 7.42 2.60 4.91
N LEU A 27 8.53 2.88 5.60
CA LEU A 27 9.84 2.50 5.11
C LEU A 27 10.02 0.98 5.11
N PHE A 28 9.58 0.29 6.17
CA PHE A 28 9.68 -1.15 6.26
C PHE A 28 8.91 -1.82 5.11
N ALA A 29 7.67 -1.41 4.87
CA ALA A 29 6.86 -1.91 3.76
C ALA A 29 7.53 -1.64 2.40
N ALA A 30 8.04 -0.42 2.18
CA ALA A 30 8.73 -0.06 0.95
C ALA A 30 10.01 -0.87 0.70
N LEU A 31 10.72 -1.26 1.76
CA LEU A 31 11.92 -2.09 1.65
C LEU A 31 11.58 -3.58 1.49
N LYS A 32 10.55 -4.08 2.18
CA LYS A 32 10.14 -5.50 2.13
C LYS A 32 9.82 -5.97 0.72
N ASP A 33 9.15 -5.11 -0.06
CA ASP A 33 8.76 -5.39 -1.45
C ASP A 33 9.83 -4.96 -2.48
N ASN A 34 10.98 -4.45 -2.03
CA ASN A 34 12.03 -3.99 -2.92
C ASN A 34 13.05 -5.10 -3.24
N ASN A 35 13.08 -5.51 -4.51
CA ASN A 35 14.00 -6.55 -5.00
C ASN A 35 15.49 -6.21 -4.79
N GLU A 36 15.87 -4.93 -4.92
CA GLU A 36 17.26 -4.51 -4.68
C GLU A 36 17.62 -4.57 -3.20
N TRP A 37 16.69 -4.23 -2.32
CA TRP A 37 16.88 -4.41 -0.88
C TRP A 37 17.04 -5.88 -0.49
N ASN A 38 16.24 -6.77 -1.06
CA ASN A 38 16.35 -8.22 -0.79
C ASN A 38 17.73 -8.77 -1.20
N LYS A 39 18.27 -8.35 -2.37
CA LYS A 39 19.66 -8.67 -2.76
C LYS A 39 20.70 -8.08 -1.81
N VAL A 40 20.43 -6.89 -1.28
CA VAL A 40 21.30 -6.18 -0.33
C VAL A 40 21.26 -6.80 1.07
N LEU A 41 20.15 -7.42 1.46
CA LEU A 41 20.02 -8.22 2.69
C LEU A 41 20.86 -9.49 2.60
N GLU A 42 20.72 -10.22 1.49
CA GLU A 42 21.45 -11.46 1.19
C GLU A 42 22.97 -11.22 1.06
N SER A 43 23.37 -10.06 0.52
CA SER A 43 24.77 -9.67 0.47
C SER A 43 25.22 -8.99 1.77
N SER A 44 26.48 -9.12 2.15
CA SER A 44 27.05 -8.42 3.33
C SER A 44 27.21 -6.90 3.14
N LYS A 45 26.55 -6.30 2.14
CA LYS A 45 26.74 -4.89 1.72
C LYS A 45 25.86 -3.88 2.44
N ALA A 46 24.73 -4.28 3.05
CA ALA A 46 23.91 -3.31 3.78
C ALA A 46 24.55 -2.92 5.12
N SER A 47 24.32 -1.67 5.54
CA SER A 47 24.83 -1.13 6.78
C SER A 47 24.34 -1.96 7.99
N ASN A 48 25.20 -2.13 8.98
CA ASN A 48 24.85 -2.86 10.20
C ASN A 48 23.68 -2.22 10.96
N LYS A 49 23.41 -0.93 10.79
CA LYS A 49 22.34 -0.21 11.50
C LYS A 49 20.98 -0.47 10.85
N LEU A 50 20.88 -0.29 9.53
CA LEU A 50 19.62 -0.50 8.80
C LEU A 50 19.23 -1.98 8.77
N LYS A 51 20.18 -2.92 8.68
CA LYS A 51 19.88 -4.36 8.85
C LYS A 51 19.27 -4.65 10.22
N LYS A 52 19.92 -4.19 11.31
CA LYS A 52 19.42 -4.39 12.67
C LYS A 52 18.02 -3.79 12.87
N TRP A 53 17.78 -2.59 12.34
CA TRP A 53 16.46 -1.98 12.39
C TRP A 53 15.43 -2.77 11.57
N TYR A 54 15.78 -3.22 10.37
CA TYR A 54 14.89 -4.01 9.52
C TYR A 54 14.53 -5.35 10.18
N ASP A 55 15.51 -6.03 10.77
CA ASP A 55 15.32 -7.27 11.53
C ASP A 55 14.42 -7.00 12.74
N PHE A 56 14.67 -5.93 13.50
CA PHE A 56 13.83 -5.51 14.62
C PHE A 56 12.38 -5.27 14.18
N MET A 57 12.16 -4.55 13.08
CA MET A 57 10.83 -4.27 12.54
C MET A 57 10.12 -5.56 12.10
N SER A 58 10.83 -6.47 11.43
CA SER A 58 10.29 -7.75 10.99
C SER A 58 9.83 -8.65 12.14
N GLN A 59 10.43 -8.51 13.32
CA GLN A 59 10.09 -9.29 14.51
C GLN A 59 8.94 -8.70 15.34
N GLN A 60 8.46 -7.49 15.00
CA GLN A 60 7.36 -6.89 15.74
C GLN A 60 6.08 -7.69 15.53
N LYS A 61 5.42 -8.09 16.63
CA LYS A 61 4.18 -8.88 16.59
C LYS A 61 3.11 -8.30 15.64
N PRO A 62 2.80 -6.98 15.66
CA PRO A 62 1.83 -6.40 14.74
C PRO A 62 2.23 -6.52 13.26
N VAL A 63 3.52 -6.44 12.97
CA VAL A 63 4.06 -6.57 11.60
C VAL A 63 3.94 -8.03 11.15
N MET A 64 4.34 -8.98 12.00
CA MET A 64 4.21 -10.41 11.72
C MET A 64 2.75 -10.82 11.50
N GLU A 65 1.84 -10.38 12.37
CA GLU A 65 0.41 -10.66 12.21
C GLU A 65 -0.15 -10.04 10.92
N ALA A 66 0.26 -8.82 10.56
CA ALA A 66 -0.16 -8.19 9.32
C ALA A 66 0.37 -8.94 8.08
N LEU A 67 1.60 -9.46 8.12
CA LEU A 67 2.19 -10.22 7.03
C LEU A 67 1.54 -11.60 6.86
N ILE A 68 1.22 -12.29 7.97
CA ILE A 68 0.58 -13.61 7.96
C ILE A 68 -0.87 -13.51 7.48
N ASN A 69 -1.59 -12.50 7.94
CA ASN A 69 -3.00 -12.29 7.63
C ASN A 69 -3.22 -11.35 6.44
N ALA A 70 -2.20 -11.11 5.63
CA ALA A 70 -2.29 -10.24 4.47
C ALA A 70 -3.27 -10.83 3.45
N GLU A 71 -4.41 -10.19 3.27
CA GLU A 71 -5.36 -10.54 2.23
C GLU A 71 -4.93 -9.96 0.86
N PRO A 72 -5.36 -10.57 -0.25
CA PRO A 72 -5.14 -10.01 -1.58
C PRO A 72 -5.67 -8.58 -1.67
N VAL A 73 -4.97 -7.71 -2.41
CA VAL A 73 -5.43 -6.34 -2.62
C VAL A 73 -6.81 -6.35 -3.27
N VAL A 74 -7.81 -5.75 -2.60
CA VAL A 74 -9.14 -5.56 -3.15
C VAL A 74 -9.36 -4.09 -3.42
N VAL A 75 -9.51 -3.74 -4.70
CA VAL A 75 -9.89 -2.40 -5.13
C VAL A 75 -11.33 -2.41 -5.61
N ARG A 76 -12.04 -1.32 -5.32
CA ARG A 76 -13.42 -1.14 -5.75
C ARG A 76 -13.52 0.08 -6.64
N PHE A 77 -14.17 -0.07 -7.78
CA PHE A 77 -14.72 1.07 -8.47
C PHE A 77 -15.90 1.60 -7.63
N PRO A 78 -15.87 2.86 -7.17
CA PRO A 78 -16.93 3.37 -6.30
C PRO A 78 -18.28 3.33 -7.03
N PRO A 79 -19.33 2.74 -6.42
CA PRO A 79 -20.69 2.97 -6.86
C PRO A 79 -21.02 4.45 -6.58
N GLU A 80 -21.72 5.11 -7.49
CA GLU A 80 -21.91 6.57 -7.52
C GLU A 80 -20.65 7.38 -7.86
N ALA A 81 -20.38 7.46 -9.17
CA ALA A 81 -20.13 8.75 -9.75
C ALA A 81 -21.30 9.68 -9.41
N SER A 82 -21.12 10.74 -8.64
CA SER A 82 -22.15 11.79 -8.55
C SER A 82 -22.28 12.46 -9.93
N GLY A 83 -23.16 11.93 -10.79
CA GLY A 83 -23.39 12.38 -12.17
C GLY A 83 -23.04 11.35 -13.26
N TYR A 84 -23.19 11.74 -14.53
CA TYR A 84 -22.93 10.87 -15.69
C TYR A 84 -21.49 10.33 -15.74
N LEU A 85 -21.33 9.16 -16.37
CA LEU A 85 -20.02 8.58 -16.61
C LEU A 85 -19.15 9.53 -17.46
N HIS A 86 -18.09 10.10 -16.88
CA HIS A 86 -17.13 10.96 -17.57
C HIS A 86 -15.69 10.40 -17.49
N ILE A 87 -14.74 11.08 -18.15
CA ILE A 87 -13.33 10.65 -18.24
C ILE A 87 -12.63 10.44 -16.88
N GLY A 88 -13.12 11.08 -15.82
CA GLY A 88 -12.61 10.90 -14.46
C GLY A 88 -12.87 9.48 -13.94
N HIS A 89 -14.02 8.91 -14.26
CA HIS A 89 -14.35 7.51 -13.95
C HIS A 89 -13.44 6.55 -14.70
N ALA A 90 -13.20 6.79 -15.99
CA ALA A 90 -12.25 5.99 -16.75
C ALA A 90 -10.85 6.01 -16.13
N LYS A 91 -10.37 7.19 -15.68
CA LYS A 91 -9.08 7.31 -14.98
C LYS A 91 -9.05 6.55 -13.66
N ALA A 92 -10.09 6.65 -12.83
CA ALA A 92 -10.18 5.93 -11.56
C ALA A 92 -10.21 4.40 -11.78
N ALA A 93 -10.98 3.94 -12.76
CA ALA A 93 -11.04 2.52 -13.13
C ALA A 93 -9.68 1.99 -13.62
N LEU A 94 -8.96 2.76 -14.46
CA LEU A 94 -7.62 2.39 -14.92
C LEU A 94 -6.61 2.29 -13.78
N ILE A 95 -6.62 3.23 -12.83
CA ILE A 95 -5.73 3.20 -11.66
C ILE A 95 -6.05 1.99 -10.78
N ASN A 96 -7.33 1.71 -10.53
CA ASN A 96 -7.73 0.52 -9.78
C ASN A 96 -7.30 -0.76 -10.50
N GLN A 97 -7.52 -0.86 -11.82
CA GLN A 97 -7.08 -2.01 -12.60
C GLN A 97 -5.55 -2.18 -12.56
N TYR A 98 -4.79 -1.08 -12.59
CA TYR A 98 -3.34 -1.12 -12.44
C TYR A 98 -2.94 -1.77 -11.12
N TYR A 99 -3.50 -1.33 -9.99
CA TYR A 99 -3.21 -1.93 -8.68
C TYR A 99 -3.66 -3.39 -8.58
N GLN A 100 -4.82 -3.73 -9.13
CA GLN A 100 -5.30 -5.11 -9.21
C GLN A 100 -4.28 -6.01 -9.93
N LYS A 101 -3.76 -5.58 -11.08
CA LYS A 101 -2.77 -6.35 -11.85
C LYS A 101 -1.42 -6.42 -11.14
N THR A 102 -0.94 -5.30 -10.61
CA THR A 102 0.37 -5.23 -9.93
C THR A 102 0.44 -6.12 -8.70
N TYR A 103 -0.65 -6.18 -7.92
CA TYR A 103 -0.69 -6.95 -6.66
C TYR A 103 -1.46 -8.27 -6.78
N ASN A 104 -1.74 -8.73 -8.00
CA ASN A 104 -2.52 -9.94 -8.30
C ASN A 104 -3.81 -10.03 -7.46
N GLY A 105 -4.46 -8.88 -7.31
CA GLY A 105 -5.61 -8.67 -6.46
C GLY A 105 -6.95 -8.85 -7.18
N LYS A 106 -8.02 -8.33 -6.57
CA LYS A 106 -9.38 -8.35 -7.12
C LYS A 106 -9.87 -6.93 -7.37
N LEU A 107 -10.45 -6.71 -8.56
CA LEU A 107 -11.20 -5.50 -8.88
C LEU A 107 -12.69 -5.81 -8.81
N ILE A 108 -13.38 -5.09 -7.93
CA ILE A 108 -14.84 -5.13 -7.84
C ILE A 108 -15.39 -3.94 -8.63
N MET A 109 -16.09 -4.22 -9.72
CA MET A 109 -16.81 -3.20 -10.49
C MET A 109 -18.28 -3.22 -10.06
N ARG A 110 -18.71 -2.16 -9.37
CA ARG A 110 -20.12 -1.94 -9.04
C ARG A 110 -20.57 -0.72 -9.84
N PHE A 111 -21.49 -0.93 -10.78
CA PHE A 111 -22.05 0.13 -11.61
C PHE A 111 -23.32 0.70 -10.97
N ASP A 112 -24.16 -0.17 -10.40
CA ASP A 112 -25.40 0.22 -9.74
C ASP A 112 -25.23 0.31 -8.21
N ASP A 113 -25.78 1.37 -7.62
CA ASP A 113 -25.93 1.49 -6.18
C ASP A 113 -27.16 0.68 -5.73
N THR A 114 -27.08 -0.04 -4.61
CA THR A 114 -28.19 -0.86 -4.10
C THR A 114 -29.13 -0.06 -3.20
N ASN A 115 -29.10 1.27 -3.30
CA ASN A 115 -29.92 2.15 -2.48
C ASN A 115 -31.15 2.64 -3.27
N PRO A 116 -32.31 1.98 -3.11
CA PRO A 116 -33.52 2.31 -3.89
C PRO A 116 -34.05 3.73 -3.64
N ALA A 117 -33.56 4.44 -2.62
CA ALA A 117 -33.94 5.84 -2.34
C ALA A 117 -33.14 6.88 -3.15
N LYS A 118 -32.06 6.46 -3.83
CA LYS A 118 -31.17 7.34 -4.61
C LYS A 118 -31.16 7.01 -6.10
N GLU A 119 -31.86 5.97 -6.53
CA GLU A 119 -31.99 5.63 -7.94
C GLU A 119 -32.89 6.67 -8.63
N ASP A 120 -32.31 7.39 -9.58
CA ASP A 120 -33.04 8.33 -10.44
C ASP A 120 -33.30 7.65 -11.80
N VAL A 121 -34.57 7.63 -12.22
CA VAL A 121 -35.06 6.89 -13.40
C VAL A 121 -34.45 7.42 -14.70
N ASP A 122 -33.90 8.63 -14.66
CA ASP A 122 -33.27 9.32 -15.79
C ASP A 122 -31.93 8.71 -16.22
N PHE A 123 -31.27 7.90 -15.38
CA PHE A 123 -30.01 7.22 -15.76
C PHE A 123 -30.23 5.88 -16.47
N GLU A 124 -31.45 5.32 -16.45
CA GLU A 124 -31.80 4.07 -17.13
C GLU A 124 -32.32 4.29 -18.56
N ARG A 125 -32.73 5.51 -18.89
CA ARG A 125 -33.22 5.87 -20.22
C ARG A 125 -32.09 6.47 -21.05
N VAL A 126 -31.41 5.62 -21.81
CA VAL A 126 -30.52 6.01 -22.92
C VAL A 126 -31.15 5.62 -24.25
#